data_AF-A0A359M760-F1
#
_entry.id   AF-A0A359M760-F1
#
_cell.length_a   1.000
_cell.length_b   1.000
_cell.length_c   1.000
_cell.angle_alpha   90.00
_cell.angle_beta   90.00
_cell.angle_gamma   90.00
#
_symmetry.space_group_name_H-M   'P 1'
#
loop_
_entity.id
_entity.type
_entity.pdbx_description
1 polymer ?
#
loop_
_entity_poly.entity_id
_entity_poly.type
_entity_poly.pdbx_seq_one_letter_code
_entity_poly.pdbx_strand_id
1 'polypeptide(L)' 'VEYFLIGFSIRKKAITIYLMNLGSEHDFSMLGKHEKGVGCLYIQSLEQISLSVLQDICEKSVKEAIESK' A
#
# COMPACT_ATOMS: atom_id res chain seq x y z
N VAL A 1 22.96 -0.02 0.11
CA VAL A 1 22.10 -0.96 0.86
C VAL A 1 20.93 -1.30 -0.03
N GLU A 2 20.67 -2.59 -0.27
CA GLU A 2 19.43 -3.00 -0.93
C GLU A 2 18.28 -2.88 0.07
N TYR A 3 17.30 -2.06 -0.26
CA TYR A 3 16.07 -1.92 0.51
C TYR A 3 14.94 -2.64 -0.20
N PHE A 4 14.01 -3.19 0.57
CA PHE A 4 12.78 -3.76 0.04
C PHE A 4 11.93 -2.68 -0.62
N LEU A 5 11.41 -2.97 -1.82
CA LEU A 5 10.56 -2.04 -2.58
C LEU A 5 9.12 -2.00 -2.04
N ILE A 6 8.65 -3.14 -1.54
CA ILE A 6 7.33 -3.33 -0.93
C ILE A 6 7.39 -4.53 0.00
N GLY A 7 6.54 -4.57 1.02
CA GLY A 7 6.41 -5.74 1.91
C GLY A 7 5.04 -5.81 2.57
N PHE A 8 4.74 -6.91 3.24
CA PHE A 8 3.52 -7.04 4.02
C PHE A 8 3.74 -7.83 5.31
N SER A 9 2.87 -7.60 6.28
CA SER A 9 2.83 -8.36 7.53
C SER A 9 1.39 -8.63 7.94
N ILE A 10 1.11 -9.84 8.43
CA ILE A 10 -0.18 -10.19 9.03
C ILE A 10 -0.13 -9.78 10.50
N ARG A 11 -1.04 -8.90 10.93
CA ARG A 11 -1.25 -8.52 12.32
C ARG A 11 -2.55 -9.11 12.83
N LYS A 12 -2.73 -9.12 14.16
CA LYS A 12 -3.93 -9.66 14.82
C LYS A 12 -5.27 -9.13 14.28
N LYS A 13 -5.30 -7.92 13.72
CA LYS A 13 -6.54 -7.25 13.25
C LYS A 13 -6.49 -6.75 11.81
N ALA A 14 -5.34 -6.86 11.13
CA ALA A 14 -5.17 -6.27 9.80
C ALA A 14 -3.98 -6.90 9.06
N ILE A 15 -4.04 -6.84 7.74
CA ILE A 15 -2.90 -6.98 6.85
C ILE A 15 -2.27 -5.59 6.72
N THR A 16 -1.00 -5.46 7.10
CA THR A 16 -0.23 -4.24 6.86
C THR A 16 0.55 -4.39 5.58
N ILE A 17 0.44 -3.42 4.67
CA ILE A 17 1.23 -3.33 3.45
C ILE A 17 2.17 -2.14 3.59
N TYR A 18 3.47 -2.37 3.48
CA TYR A 18 4.52 -1.37 3.59
C TYR A 18 4.87 -0.85 2.21
N LEU A 19 4.74 0.47 2.03
CA LEU A 19 4.98 1.17 0.77
C LEU A 19 6.11 2.18 0.98
N MET A 20 6.95 2.36 -0.03
CA MET A 20 8.03 3.36 -0.02
C MET A 20 7.49 4.77 -0.26
N ASN A 21 6.42 4.87 -1.05
CA ASN A 21 5.63 6.09 -1.16
C ASN A 21 4.15 5.75 -1.09
N LEU A 22 3.40 6.59 -0.39
CA LEU A 22 1.95 6.53 -0.40
C LEU A 22 1.49 7.22 -1.67
N GLY A 23 0.62 6.55 -2.44
CA GLY A 23 -0.04 7.15 -3.60
C GLY A 23 -0.84 8.42 -3.23
N SER A 24 -1.60 8.93 -4.19
CA SER A 24 -2.38 10.14 -3.96
C SER A 24 -3.64 9.88 -3.10
N GLU A 25 -4.19 10.93 -2.46
CA GLU A 25 -5.50 10.85 -1.80
C GLU A 25 -6.62 10.36 -2.74
N HIS A 26 -6.46 10.59 -4.05
CA HIS A 26 -7.38 10.08 -5.06
C HIS A 26 -7.31 8.55 -5.21
N ASP A 27 -6.11 7.97 -5.16
CA ASP A 27 -5.96 6.50 -5.23
C ASP A 27 -6.62 5.83 -4.01
N PHE A 28 -6.48 6.45 -2.84
CA PHE A 28 -7.04 5.92 -1.60
C PHE A 28 -8.56 6.02 -1.53
N SER A 29 -9.19 7.06 -2.12
CA SER A 29 -10.65 7.17 -2.13
C SER A 29 -11.32 6.03 -2.90
N MET A 30 -10.63 5.49 -3.91
CA MET A 30 -11.10 4.36 -4.72
C MET A 30 -10.77 2.99 -4.12
N LEU A 31 -9.90 2.93 -3.11
CA LEU A 31 -9.41 1.67 -2.55
C LEU A 31 -10.48 0.94 -1.71
N GLY A 32 -11.38 1.66 -1.05
CA GLY A 32 -12.35 1.09 -0.10
C GLY A 32 -11.92 1.26 1.35
N LYS A 33 -12.35 0.37 2.26
CA LYS A 33 -12.14 0.55 3.71
C LYS A 33 -10.70 0.20 4.11
N HIS A 34 -9.93 1.21 4.48
CA HIS A 34 -8.54 1.06 4.91
C HIS A 34 -8.16 2.13 5.94
N GLU A 35 -7.05 1.92 6.66
CA GLU A 35 -6.38 2.95 7.45
C GLU A 35 -4.97 3.19 6.89
N LYS A 36 -4.41 4.38 7.09
CA LYS A 36 -3.10 4.79 6.56
C LYS A 36 -2.14 5.18 7.68
N GLY A 37 -0.89 4.73 7.58
CA GLY A 37 0.25 5.25 8.35
C GLY A 37 1.14 6.11 7.45
N VAL A 38 2.35 6.47 7.92
CA VAL A 38 3.31 7.31 7.17
C VAL A 38 3.92 6.61 5.95
N GLY A 39 3.94 5.27 5.94
CA GLY A 39 4.47 4.46 4.84
C GLY A 39 3.81 3.09 4.76
N CYS A 40 2.55 2.99 5.20
CA CYS A 40 1.84 1.72 5.17
C CYS A 40 0.33 1.88 5.09
N LEU A 41 -0.32 0.83 4.58
CA LEU A 41 -1.76 0.65 4.59
C LEU A 41 -2.12 -0.47 5.57
N TYR A 42 -3.25 -0.30 6.25
CA TYR A 42 -3.86 -1.33 7.08
C TYR A 42 -5.19 -1.73 6.47
N ILE A 43 -5.32 -3.01 6.14
CA ILE A 43 -6.52 -3.59 5.51
C ILE A 43 -7.06 -4.67 6.44
N GLN A 44 -8.31 -4.53 6.89
CA GLN A 44 -8.93 -5.51 7.80
C GLN A 44 -9.41 -6.75 7.05
N SER A 45 -9.95 -6.59 5.83
CA SER A 45 -10.38 -7.66 4.94
C SER A 45 -10.16 -7.25 3.49
N LEU A 46 -9.73 -8.18 2.65
CA LEU A 46 -9.57 -7.97 1.20
C LEU A 46 -10.93 -7.79 0.50
N GLU A 47 -12.02 -8.28 1.08
CA GLU A 47 -13.38 -8.13 0.54
C GLU A 47 -13.89 -6.69 0.64
N GLN A 48 -13.30 -5.88 1.53
CA GLN A 48 -13.70 -4.49 1.77
C GLN A 48 -12.88 -3.48 0.97
N ILE A 49 -12.00 -3.97 0.08
CA ILE A 49 -11.17 -3.14 -0.78
C ILE A 49 -11.22 -3.60 -2.23
N SER A 50 -10.85 -2.70 -3.13
CA SER A 50 -10.59 -3.04 -4.53
C SER A 50 -9.16 -3.53 -4.71
N LEU A 51 -9.00 -4.81 -5.08
CA LEU A 51 -7.68 -5.39 -5.35
C LEU A 51 -6.99 -4.75 -6.56
N SER A 52 -7.74 -4.30 -7.57
CA SER A 52 -7.14 -3.60 -8.72
C SER A 52 -6.55 -2.26 -8.31
N VAL A 53 -7.26 -1.50 -7.48
CA VAL A 53 -6.77 -0.21 -6.96
C VAL A 53 -5.57 -0.43 -6.03
N LEU A 54 -5.60 -1.48 -5.20
CA LEU A 54 -4.45 -1.84 -4.38
C LEU A 54 -3.22 -2.16 -5.23
N GLN A 55 -3.40 -2.94 -6.31
CA GLN A 55 -2.33 -3.24 -7.25
C GLN A 55 -1.73 -1.96 -7.85
N ASP A 56 -2.57 -1.04 -8.34
CA ASP A 56 -2.12 0.23 -8.91
C ASP A 56 -1.29 1.06 -7.91
N ILE A 57 -1.73 1.11 -6.64
CA ILE A 57 -0.99 1.79 -5.56
C ILE A 57 0.38 1.14 -5.34
N CYS A 58 0.42 -0.20 -5.28
CA CYS A 58 1.65 -0.95 -5.08
C CYS A 58 2.64 -0.72 -6.24
N GLU A 59 2.16 -0.78 -7.48
CA GLU A 59 2.98 -0.55 -8.68
C GLU A 59 3.55 0.87 -8.72
N LYS A 60 2.73 1.88 -8.41
CA LYS A 60 3.19 3.28 -8.28
C LYS A 60 4.28 3.42 -7.22
N SER A 61 4.06 2.86 -6.02
CA SER A 61 5.05 2.92 -4.95
C SER A 61 6.37 2.26 -5.34
N VAL A 62 6.33 1.13 -6.05
CA VAL A 62 7.54 0.42 -6.50
C VAL A 62 8.26 1.22 -7.57
N LYS A 63 7.52 1.76 -8.56
CA LYS A 63 8.07 2.57 -9.63
C LYS A 63 8.81 3.78 -9.08
N GLU A 64 8.17 4.56 -8.22
CA GLU A 64 8.77 5.75 -7.61
C GLU A 64 9.99 5.40 -6.76
N ALA A 65 9.95 4.29 -6.02
CA ALA A 65 11.10 3.82 -5.24
C ALA A 65 12.31 3.43 -6.10
N ILE A 66 12.08 3.01 -7.34
CA ILE A 66 13.14 2.71 -8.31
C ILE A 66 13.65 4.00 -8.97
N GLU A 67 12.74 4.91 -9.35
CA GLU A 67 13.07 6.17 -10.04
C GLU A 67 13.74 7.21 -9.13
N SER A 68 13.52 7.11 -7.80
CA SER A 68 14.13 8.00 -6.81
C SER A 68 15.56 7.60 -6.39
N LYS A 69 16.15 6.59 -7.04
CA LYS A 69 17.56 6.16 -6.85
C LYS A 69 18.50 6.88 -7.79
#